data_AF-A0A378SX35-F1
#
_entry.id   AF-A0A378SX35-F1
#
_cell.length_a   1.000
_cell.length_b   1.000
_cell.length_c   1.000
_cell.angle_alpha   90.00
_cell.angle_beta   90.00
_cell.angle_gamma   90.00
#
_symmetry.space_group_name_H-M   'P 1'
#
loop_
_entity.id
_entity.type
_entity.pdbx_description
1 polymer ?
#
loop_
_entity_poly.entity_id
_entity_poly.type
_entity_poly.pdbx_seq_one_letter_code
_entity_poly.pdbx_strand_id
1 'polypeptide(L)'
;MLSAASELIPPATLHPSGVWFFNWAIPIVGSIFVVLAIADVIRRRRLTWGFLFLFNSLAVYWMETIGDWGQMLFYSPAFAEHHLLDWLPIKTPNDPLFMPFAYAVYWGVHALLVLWLSQWVSARFGWSMLKSMAVLAIPVNYLWDFVVEGTATAMGWWTYDPGIGPVLEWSNGGRITLLWTIGIMCTWPNLIAYWAGKPPIRGLNHFERFCRLDRFTVPKASSRRSGDRAEVGTLAVATKHSRLTKQQEFDDCLTTRSPFRGSASS
;
A
#
# COMPACT_ATOMS: atom_id res chain seq x y z
N MET A 1 -25.42 -37.90 13.48
CA MET A 1 -24.32 -37.10 12.91
C MET A 1 -24.49 -35.57 13.05
N LEU A 2 -25.50 -35.07 13.78
CA LEU A 2 -25.69 -33.62 14.00
C LEU A 2 -25.01 -33.07 15.27
N SER A 3 -24.42 -33.92 16.11
CA SER A 3 -23.83 -33.49 17.41
C SER A 3 -22.36 -33.05 17.33
N ALA A 4 -21.64 -33.37 16.25
CA ALA A 4 -20.22 -33.05 16.13
C ALA A 4 -19.95 -31.69 15.45
N ALA A 5 -20.92 -31.14 14.70
CA ALA A 5 -20.78 -29.85 14.03
C ALA A 5 -20.89 -28.67 15.00
N SER A 6 -21.63 -28.84 16.10
CA SER A 6 -21.82 -27.80 17.13
C SER A 6 -20.56 -27.53 17.97
N GLU A 7 -19.59 -28.44 17.96
CA GLU A 7 -18.29 -28.28 18.67
C GLU A 7 -17.23 -27.55 17.83
N LEU A 8 -17.48 -27.28 16.55
CA LEU A 8 -16.50 -26.70 15.62
C LEU A 8 -16.61 -25.17 15.47
N ILE A 9 -17.64 -24.53 16.02
CA ILE A 9 -17.84 -23.08 15.92
C ILE A 9 -17.41 -22.45 17.26
N PRO A 10 -16.36 -21.62 17.30
CA PRO A 10 -15.91 -20.99 18.52
C PRO A 10 -17.04 -20.17 19.17
N PRO A 11 -17.27 -20.26 20.50
CA PRO A 11 -18.36 -19.56 21.18
C PRO A 11 -18.39 -18.05 20.92
N ALA A 12 -17.20 -17.46 20.77
CA ALA A 12 -17.01 -16.05 20.46
C ALA A 12 -17.68 -15.57 19.18
N THR A 13 -17.89 -16.49 18.24
CA THR A 13 -18.41 -16.18 16.91
C THR A 13 -19.92 -16.37 16.79
N LEU A 14 -20.57 -17.05 17.76
CA LEU A 14 -22.00 -17.43 17.70
C LEU A 14 -22.96 -16.23 17.66
N HIS A 15 -22.60 -15.16 18.36
CA HIS A 15 -23.43 -13.97 18.51
C HIS A 15 -22.60 -12.71 18.20
N PRO A 16 -22.23 -12.50 16.92
CA PRO A 16 -21.44 -11.35 16.52
C PRO A 16 -22.22 -10.06 16.80
N SER A 17 -21.55 -9.07 17.34
CA SER A 17 -22.11 -7.74 17.53
C SER A 17 -21.81 -6.87 16.31
N GLY A 18 -22.62 -5.84 16.04
CA GLY A 18 -22.28 -4.85 15.02
C GLY A 18 -22.18 -5.36 13.57
N VAL A 19 -22.82 -6.48 13.21
CA VAL A 19 -22.77 -7.08 11.86
C VAL A 19 -23.16 -6.13 10.72
N TRP A 20 -23.96 -5.09 11.02
CA TRP A 20 -24.31 -4.03 10.08
C TRP A 20 -23.07 -3.34 9.48
N PHE A 21 -21.95 -3.33 10.20
CA PHE A 21 -20.70 -2.73 9.74
C PHE A 21 -20.20 -3.41 8.46
N PHE A 22 -20.13 -4.74 8.46
CA PHE A 22 -19.72 -5.49 7.28
C PHE A 22 -20.81 -5.63 6.22
N ASN A 23 -22.08 -5.68 6.64
CA ASN A 23 -23.19 -5.78 5.69
C ASN A 23 -23.42 -4.49 4.90
N TRP A 24 -23.20 -3.33 5.53
CA TRP A 24 -23.56 -2.04 4.94
C TRP A 24 -22.41 -1.04 4.92
N ALA A 25 -21.77 -0.77 6.07
CA ALA A 25 -20.81 0.31 6.18
C ALA A 25 -19.58 0.07 5.29
N ILE A 26 -18.98 -1.11 5.36
CA ILE A 26 -17.80 -1.48 4.56
C ILE A 26 -18.09 -1.47 3.06
N PRO A 27 -19.16 -2.12 2.55
CA PRO A 27 -19.51 -2.04 1.13
C PRO A 27 -19.75 -0.60 0.66
N ILE A 28 -20.45 0.23 1.43
CA ILE A 28 -20.73 1.64 1.08
C ILE A 28 -19.43 2.44 1.04
N VAL A 29 -18.64 2.42 2.11
CA VAL A 29 -17.39 3.20 2.21
C VAL A 29 -16.38 2.71 1.18
N GLY A 30 -16.21 1.39 1.02
CA GLY A 30 -15.34 0.82 -0.01
C GLY A 30 -15.76 1.20 -1.41
N SER A 31 -17.07 1.21 -1.71
CA SER A 31 -17.58 1.67 -3.01
C SER A 31 -17.26 3.14 -3.27
N ILE A 32 -17.35 4.00 -2.25
CA ILE A 32 -16.96 5.41 -2.37
C ILE A 32 -15.46 5.53 -2.72
N PHE A 33 -14.58 4.79 -2.04
CA PHE A 33 -13.14 4.76 -2.37
C PHE A 33 -12.89 4.35 -3.83
N VAL A 34 -13.59 3.31 -4.30
CA VAL A 34 -13.49 2.83 -5.69
C VAL A 34 -13.95 3.89 -6.68
N VAL A 35 -15.12 4.50 -6.46
CA VAL A 35 -15.66 5.55 -7.33
C VAL A 35 -14.72 6.75 -7.38
N LEU A 36 -14.18 7.20 -6.24
CA LEU A 36 -13.23 8.31 -6.19
C LEU A 36 -11.93 8.01 -6.94
N ALA A 37 -11.40 6.79 -6.81
CA ALA A 37 -10.20 6.38 -7.53
C ALA A 37 -10.44 6.33 -9.05
N ILE A 38 -11.58 5.79 -9.49
CA ILE A 38 -11.98 5.77 -10.91
C ILE A 38 -12.15 7.21 -11.43
N ALA A 39 -12.84 8.07 -10.68
CA ALA A 39 -13.03 9.46 -11.05
C ALA A 39 -11.69 10.20 -11.21
N ASP A 40 -10.70 9.95 -10.33
CA ASP A 40 -9.37 10.55 -10.46
C ASP A 40 -8.60 10.03 -11.69
N VAL A 41 -8.74 8.75 -12.03
CA VAL A 41 -8.17 8.18 -13.28
C VAL A 41 -8.78 8.83 -14.51
N ILE A 42 -10.12 8.92 -14.57
CA ILE A 42 -10.84 9.54 -15.69
C ILE A 42 -10.42 11.00 -15.84
N ARG A 43 -10.43 11.75 -14.73
CA ARG A 43 -10.08 13.19 -14.72
C ARG A 43 -8.64 13.43 -15.15
N ARG A 44 -7.69 12.58 -14.72
CA ARG A 44 -6.27 12.72 -15.07
C ARG A 44 -5.87 12.00 -16.36
N ARG A 45 -6.79 11.26 -16.97
CA ARG A 45 -6.59 10.42 -18.18
C ARG A 45 -5.35 9.51 -18.08
N ARG A 46 -5.06 9.01 -16.88
CA ARG A 46 -3.94 8.10 -16.61
C ARG A 46 -4.23 7.26 -15.39
N LEU A 47 -3.72 6.02 -15.37
CA LEU A 47 -3.75 5.18 -14.18
C LEU A 47 -2.90 5.85 -13.09
N THR A 48 -3.56 6.24 -12.01
CA THR A 48 -2.92 6.95 -10.90
C THR A 48 -2.31 5.94 -9.94
N TRP A 49 -1.30 6.38 -9.19
CA TRP A 49 -0.71 5.51 -8.17
C TRP A 49 -1.76 5.04 -7.15
N GLY A 50 -2.67 5.94 -6.73
CA GLY A 50 -3.75 5.59 -5.81
C GLY A 50 -4.71 4.55 -6.39
N PHE A 51 -5.06 4.66 -7.68
CA PHE A 51 -5.88 3.64 -8.35
C PHE A 51 -5.16 2.30 -8.45
N LEU A 52 -3.88 2.29 -8.85
CA LEU A 52 -3.10 1.05 -8.96
C LEU A 52 -2.94 0.38 -7.59
N PHE A 53 -2.73 1.17 -6.53
CA PHE A 53 -2.67 0.68 -5.16
C PHE A 53 -4.01 0.08 -4.72
N LEU A 54 -5.13 0.79 -4.97
CA LEU A 54 -6.47 0.30 -4.66
C LEU A 54 -6.81 -0.97 -5.43
N PHE A 55 -6.51 -1.00 -6.74
CA PHE A 55 -6.75 -2.18 -7.57
C PHE A 55 -5.94 -3.38 -7.07
N ASN A 56 -4.66 -3.17 -6.72
CA ASN A 56 -3.85 -4.21 -6.10
C ASN A 56 -4.45 -4.67 -4.76
N SER A 57 -4.92 -3.72 -3.94
CA SER A 57 -5.59 -4.01 -2.68
C SER A 57 -6.84 -4.87 -2.87
N LEU A 58 -7.66 -4.57 -3.88
CA LEU A 58 -8.86 -5.34 -4.20
C LEU A 58 -8.55 -6.72 -4.78
N ALA A 59 -7.57 -6.82 -5.67
CA ALA A 59 -7.33 -8.02 -6.46
C ALA A 59 -6.41 -9.04 -5.77
N VAL A 60 -5.29 -8.57 -5.21
CA VAL A 60 -4.27 -9.46 -4.60
C VAL A 60 -4.71 -9.91 -3.22
N TYR A 61 -5.25 -9.01 -2.41
CA TYR A 61 -5.65 -9.36 -1.04
C TYR A 61 -6.97 -10.14 -0.98
N TRP A 62 -7.79 -10.08 -2.03
CA TRP A 62 -8.90 -11.03 -2.18
C TRP A 62 -8.42 -12.47 -2.35
N MET A 63 -7.28 -12.69 -3.03
CA MET A 63 -6.67 -14.01 -3.13
C MET A 63 -5.94 -14.42 -1.86
N GLU A 64 -5.45 -13.44 -1.08
CA GLU A 64 -4.89 -13.68 0.27
C GLU A 64 -5.93 -14.30 1.21
N THR A 65 -7.23 -14.02 1.02
CA THR A 65 -8.31 -14.66 1.79
C THR A 65 -8.20 -16.19 1.81
N ILE A 66 -7.76 -16.81 0.71
CA ILE A 66 -7.56 -18.27 0.63
C ILE A 66 -6.36 -18.73 1.48
N GLY A 67 -5.28 -17.95 1.52
CA GLY A 67 -4.03 -18.29 2.21
C GLY A 67 -4.01 -17.93 3.69
N ASP A 68 -4.36 -16.70 4.04
CA ASP A 68 -4.29 -16.19 5.43
C ASP A 68 -5.51 -16.61 6.26
N TRP A 69 -6.69 -16.73 5.64
CA TRP A 69 -7.96 -16.80 6.37
C TRP A 69 -8.58 -18.20 6.30
N GLY A 70 -8.14 -19.06 5.38
CA GLY A 70 -8.65 -20.42 5.23
C GLY A 70 -8.10 -21.44 6.23
N GLN A 71 -6.93 -21.18 6.84
CA GLN A 71 -6.20 -22.21 7.60
C GLN A 71 -6.31 -22.09 9.13
N MET A 72 -6.61 -20.91 9.67
CA MET A 72 -6.58 -20.66 11.13
C MET A 72 -7.66 -19.69 11.63
N LEU A 73 -8.51 -19.19 10.73
CA LEU A 73 -9.49 -18.17 11.03
C LEU A 73 -10.91 -18.72 10.90
N PHE A 74 -11.68 -18.57 11.98
CA PHE A 74 -13.09 -18.92 12.00
C PHE A 74 -13.94 -17.67 11.86
N TYR A 75 -14.75 -17.61 10.81
CA TYR A 75 -15.72 -16.53 10.60
C TYR A 75 -16.98 -16.74 11.43
N SER A 76 -17.64 -15.63 11.74
CA SER A 76 -18.99 -15.64 12.32
C SER A 76 -20.02 -16.37 11.44
N PRO A 77 -21.00 -17.07 12.03
CA PRO A 77 -22.15 -17.64 11.32
C PRO A 77 -22.92 -16.61 10.48
N ALA A 78 -22.84 -15.32 10.80
CA ALA A 78 -23.42 -14.25 9.99
C ALA A 78 -22.88 -14.21 8.55
N PHE A 79 -21.76 -14.88 8.27
CA PHE A 79 -21.14 -14.96 6.96
C PHE A 79 -21.17 -16.38 6.36
N ALA A 80 -21.90 -17.31 6.99
CA ALA A 80 -21.90 -18.73 6.60
C ALA A 80 -22.60 -19.03 5.27
N GLU A 81 -23.39 -18.09 4.73
CA GLU A 81 -24.11 -18.27 3.46
C GLU A 81 -23.37 -17.65 2.27
N HIS A 82 -22.18 -17.09 2.49
CA HIS A 82 -21.43 -16.41 1.43
C HIS A 82 -20.51 -17.40 0.70
N HIS A 83 -20.91 -17.76 -0.53
CA HIS A 83 -20.20 -18.73 -1.39
C HIS A 83 -20.04 -18.24 -2.84
N LEU A 84 -19.52 -17.02 -3.05
CA LEU A 84 -19.35 -16.41 -4.38
C LEU A 84 -18.27 -17.08 -5.24
N LEU A 85 -17.32 -17.75 -4.61
CA LEU A 85 -16.16 -18.40 -5.22
C LEU A 85 -16.34 -19.92 -5.32
N ASP A 86 -17.58 -20.40 -5.27
CA ASP A 86 -17.86 -21.84 -5.26
C ASP A 86 -17.31 -22.61 -6.47
N TRP A 87 -17.14 -21.90 -7.58
CA TRP A 87 -16.60 -22.38 -8.85
C TRP A 87 -15.06 -22.52 -8.86
N LEU A 88 -14.34 -21.97 -7.87
CA LEU A 88 -12.89 -22.09 -7.78
C LEU A 88 -12.48 -23.44 -7.17
N PRO A 89 -11.41 -24.08 -7.69
CA PRO A 89 -10.93 -25.37 -7.18
C PRO A 89 -10.26 -25.27 -5.81
N ILE A 90 -9.75 -24.09 -5.44
CA ILE A 90 -9.17 -23.78 -4.14
C ILE A 90 -9.90 -22.53 -3.63
N LYS A 91 -10.56 -22.65 -2.47
CA LYS A 91 -11.44 -21.61 -1.90
C LYS A 91 -11.48 -21.71 -0.38
N THR A 92 -11.84 -20.62 0.28
CA THR A 92 -12.21 -20.64 1.69
C THR A 92 -13.60 -21.25 1.88
N PRO A 93 -13.94 -21.76 3.08
CA PRO A 93 -15.27 -22.31 3.35
C PRO A 93 -16.38 -21.27 3.16
N ASN A 94 -16.10 -20.02 3.53
CA ASN A 94 -16.97 -18.87 3.37
C ASN A 94 -16.17 -17.74 2.70
N ASP A 95 -16.75 -17.05 1.73
CA ASP A 95 -16.11 -15.96 0.98
C ASP A 95 -17.06 -14.74 0.89
N PRO A 96 -17.01 -13.86 1.91
CA PRO A 96 -17.95 -12.76 2.03
C PRO A 96 -17.80 -11.69 0.94
N LEU A 97 -18.91 -11.21 0.37
CA LEU A 97 -18.89 -10.12 -0.62
C LEU A 97 -18.26 -8.83 -0.09
N PHE A 98 -18.27 -8.62 1.23
CA PHE A 98 -17.70 -7.42 1.83
C PHE A 98 -16.17 -7.43 1.82
N MET A 99 -15.51 -8.58 1.63
CA MET A 99 -14.06 -8.71 1.73
C MET A 99 -13.26 -7.82 0.75
N PRO A 100 -13.63 -7.57 -0.55
CA PRO A 100 -12.80 -6.70 -1.38
C PRO A 100 -12.92 -5.25 -0.89
N PHE A 101 -14.14 -4.84 -0.53
CA PHE A 101 -14.41 -3.52 0.03
C PHE A 101 -13.70 -3.32 1.37
N ALA A 102 -13.65 -4.36 2.22
CA ALA A 102 -12.92 -4.34 3.47
C ALA A 102 -11.44 -4.09 3.22
N TYR A 103 -10.82 -4.80 2.28
CA TYR A 103 -9.42 -4.58 1.93
C TYR A 103 -9.17 -3.20 1.32
N ALA A 104 -10.06 -2.71 0.46
CA ALA A 104 -9.99 -1.35 -0.08
C ALA A 104 -9.98 -0.29 1.03
N VAL A 105 -10.86 -0.43 2.03
CA VAL A 105 -10.91 0.47 3.18
C VAL A 105 -9.68 0.27 4.07
N TYR A 106 -9.35 -0.97 4.41
CA TYR A 106 -8.26 -1.33 5.30
C TYR A 106 -6.93 -0.77 4.80
N TRP A 107 -6.51 -1.18 3.59
CA TRP A 107 -5.25 -0.74 3.03
C TRP A 107 -5.28 0.71 2.55
N GLY A 108 -6.44 1.19 2.09
CA GLY A 108 -6.62 2.58 1.66
C GLY A 108 -6.41 3.56 2.81
N VAL A 109 -7.12 3.34 3.92
CA VAL A 109 -6.99 4.17 5.14
C VAL A 109 -5.59 4.02 5.73
N HIS A 110 -5.07 2.79 5.81
CA HIS A 110 -3.72 2.53 6.31
C HIS A 110 -2.65 3.30 5.51
N ALA A 111 -2.70 3.23 4.18
CA ALA A 111 -1.74 3.93 3.32
C ALA A 111 -1.81 5.45 3.49
N LEU A 112 -3.01 6.02 3.59
CA LEU A 112 -3.19 7.45 3.86
C LEU A 112 -2.62 7.84 5.23
N LEU A 113 -2.87 7.04 6.26
CA LEU A 113 -2.37 7.26 7.61
C LEU A 113 -0.84 7.21 7.67
N VAL A 114 -0.23 6.16 7.10
CA VAL A 114 1.24 6.00 7.06
C VAL A 114 1.89 7.15 6.30
N LEU A 115 1.34 7.54 5.14
CA LEU A 115 1.86 8.67 4.36
C LEU A 115 1.76 9.98 5.13
N TRP A 116 0.62 10.25 5.76
CA TRP A 116 0.41 11.46 6.55
C TRP A 116 1.35 11.52 7.75
N LEU A 117 1.44 10.45 8.55
CA LEU A 117 2.36 10.37 9.69
C LEU A 117 3.82 10.51 9.25
N SER A 118 4.20 9.89 8.12
CA SER A 118 5.57 9.98 7.60
C SER A 118 5.92 11.39 7.15
N GLN A 119 5.00 12.10 6.51
CA GLN A 119 5.16 13.52 6.16
C GLN A 119 5.26 14.39 7.40
N TRP A 120 4.44 14.12 8.41
CA TRP A 120 4.48 14.84 9.69
C TRP A 120 5.82 14.65 10.41
N VAL A 121 6.32 13.41 10.55
CA VAL A 121 7.63 13.11 11.14
C VAL A 121 8.75 13.75 10.32
N SER A 122 8.68 13.66 8.99
CA SER A 122 9.66 14.27 8.09
C SER A 122 9.74 15.79 8.30
N ALA A 123 8.60 16.48 8.35
CA ALA A 123 8.52 17.91 8.60
C ALA A 123 8.98 18.30 10.02
N ARG A 124 8.64 17.49 11.03
CA ARG A 124 8.93 17.79 12.45
C ARG A 124 10.40 17.62 12.81
N PHE A 125 11.09 16.66 12.19
CA PHE A 125 12.47 16.30 12.53
C PHE A 125 13.47 16.56 11.40
N GLY A 126 13.03 17.10 10.25
CA GLY A 126 13.88 17.32 9.07
C GLY A 126 14.39 16.01 8.44
N TRP A 127 13.70 14.89 8.66
CA TRP A 127 14.10 13.59 8.15
C TRP A 127 13.71 13.40 6.69
N SER A 128 14.43 12.53 5.98
CA SER A 128 13.97 12.06 4.67
C SER A 128 12.68 11.25 4.82
N MET A 129 11.80 11.33 3.80
CA MET A 129 10.53 10.59 3.79
C MET A 129 10.75 9.07 4.00
N LEU A 130 11.81 8.52 3.40
CA LEU A 130 12.17 7.11 3.55
C LEU A 130 12.51 6.76 5.00
N LYS A 131 13.30 7.60 5.69
CA LYS A 131 13.65 7.38 7.10
C LYS A 131 12.40 7.46 7.98
N SER A 132 11.54 8.44 7.75
CA SER A 132 10.27 8.57 8.48
C SER A 132 9.38 7.35 8.29
N MET A 133 9.19 6.90 7.04
CA MET A 133 8.40 5.70 6.73
C MET A 133 9.00 4.45 7.39
N ALA A 134 10.32 4.24 7.31
CA ALA A 134 10.97 3.07 7.87
C ALA A 134 10.83 2.98 9.39
N VAL A 135 10.93 4.10 10.10
CA VAL A 135 10.75 4.15 11.56
C VAL A 135 9.30 3.92 11.96
N LEU A 136 8.35 4.40 11.15
CA LEU A 136 6.91 4.26 11.42
C LEU A 136 6.34 2.91 10.99
N ALA A 137 7.01 2.21 10.06
CA ALA A 137 6.52 0.98 9.45
C ALA A 137 6.07 -0.07 10.48
N ILE A 138 6.90 -0.36 11.47
CA ILE A 138 6.58 -1.37 12.49
C ILE A 138 5.51 -0.88 13.47
N PRO A 139 5.67 0.26 14.17
CA PRO A 139 4.69 0.66 15.19
C PRO A 139 3.32 0.99 14.61
N VAL A 140 3.26 1.59 13.42
CA VAL A 140 1.98 1.92 12.77
C VAL A 140 1.30 0.66 12.27
N ASN A 141 2.02 -0.25 11.59
CA ASN A 141 1.42 -1.51 11.14
C ASN A 141 0.96 -2.36 12.32
N TYR A 142 1.75 -2.42 13.41
CA TYR A 142 1.39 -3.18 14.60
C TYR A 142 0.10 -2.64 15.23
N LEU A 143 0.04 -1.33 15.45
CA LEU A 143 -1.13 -0.70 16.07
C LEU A 143 -2.36 -0.82 15.16
N TRP A 144 -2.18 -0.66 13.85
CA TRP A 144 -3.23 -0.78 12.87
C TRP A 144 -3.83 -2.19 12.87
N ASP A 145 -2.98 -3.22 12.77
CA ASP A 145 -3.40 -4.62 12.78
C ASP A 145 -4.09 -4.96 14.10
N PHE A 146 -3.47 -4.60 15.23
CA PHE A 146 -4.04 -4.83 16.56
C PHE A 146 -5.42 -4.16 16.72
N VAL A 147 -5.60 -2.93 16.23
CA VAL A 147 -6.89 -2.24 16.32
C VAL A 147 -7.94 -2.92 15.45
N VAL A 148 -7.62 -3.25 14.19
CA VAL A 148 -8.61 -3.82 13.27
C VAL A 148 -8.92 -5.27 13.62
N GLU A 149 -7.91 -6.13 13.71
CA GLU A 149 -8.07 -7.55 14.08
C GLU A 149 -8.57 -7.69 15.51
N GLY A 150 -8.08 -6.84 16.43
CA GLY A 150 -8.51 -6.86 17.83
C GLY A 150 -9.97 -6.48 17.97
N THR A 151 -10.42 -5.47 17.21
CA THR A 151 -11.84 -5.12 17.16
C THR A 151 -12.65 -6.26 16.54
N ALA A 152 -12.18 -6.88 15.46
CA ALA A 152 -12.93 -7.94 14.81
C ALA A 152 -13.11 -9.18 15.70
N THR A 153 -12.07 -9.53 16.44
CA THR A 153 -12.09 -10.63 17.43
C THR A 153 -12.94 -10.29 18.65
N ALA A 154 -12.87 -9.05 19.15
CA ALA A 154 -13.72 -8.58 20.26
C ALA A 154 -15.20 -8.49 19.88
N MET A 155 -15.51 -8.17 18.63
CA MET A 155 -16.90 -8.08 18.14
C MET A 155 -17.47 -9.44 17.73
N GLY A 156 -16.64 -10.49 17.68
CA GLY A 156 -17.04 -11.84 17.30
C GLY A 156 -17.21 -12.03 15.78
N TRP A 157 -16.62 -11.15 14.97
CA TRP A 157 -16.69 -11.25 13.50
C TRP A 157 -15.84 -12.40 12.96
N TRP A 158 -14.68 -12.61 13.58
CA TRP A 158 -13.84 -13.78 13.40
C TRP A 158 -12.96 -14.03 14.61
N THR A 159 -12.32 -15.20 14.69
CA THR A 159 -11.34 -15.51 15.73
C THR A 159 -10.26 -16.44 15.21
N TYR A 160 -9.06 -16.32 15.78
CA TYR A 160 -7.99 -17.31 15.56
C TYR A 160 -8.21 -18.50 16.49
N ASP A 161 -8.39 -19.69 15.92
CA ASP A 161 -8.58 -20.92 16.71
C ASP A 161 -7.97 -22.16 16.02
N PRO A 162 -6.95 -22.80 16.59
CA PRO A 162 -6.15 -22.32 17.72
C PRO A 162 -5.30 -21.10 17.30
N GLY A 163 -5.10 -20.15 18.22
CA GLY A 163 -4.15 -19.06 18.01
C GLY A 163 -2.69 -19.56 18.10
N ILE A 164 -1.80 -19.00 17.27
CA ILE A 164 -0.37 -19.33 17.29
C ILE A 164 0.42 -18.26 18.04
N GLY A 165 1.25 -18.70 19.00
CA GLY A 165 2.11 -17.82 19.79
C GLY A 165 1.36 -17.12 20.93
N PRO A 166 1.83 -15.94 21.41
CA PRO A 166 1.11 -15.16 22.42
C PRO A 166 -0.25 -14.71 21.88
N VAL A 167 -1.31 -15.01 22.62
CA VAL A 167 -2.70 -14.70 22.25
C VAL A 167 -3.31 -13.79 23.31
N LEU A 168 -4.08 -12.81 22.87
CA LEU A 168 -4.99 -12.07 23.73
C LEU A 168 -6.40 -12.61 23.52
N GLU A 169 -7.06 -12.99 24.60
CA GLU A 169 -8.44 -13.49 24.61
C GLU A 169 -9.36 -12.43 25.23
N TRP A 170 -10.44 -12.11 24.53
CA TRP A 170 -11.49 -11.19 24.97
C TRP A 170 -12.54 -11.90 25.83
N SER A 171 -13.40 -11.12 26.50
CA SER A 171 -14.45 -11.69 27.37
C SER A 171 -15.50 -12.53 26.64
N ASN A 172 -15.67 -12.34 25.32
CA ASN A 172 -16.52 -13.19 24.48
C ASN A 172 -15.81 -14.49 24.06
N GLY A 173 -14.54 -14.69 24.42
CA GLY A 173 -13.71 -15.83 23.99
C GLY A 173 -13.00 -15.62 22.65
N GLY A 174 -13.14 -14.44 22.02
CA GLY A 174 -12.47 -14.12 20.77
C GLY A 174 -10.97 -13.94 21.00
N ARG A 175 -10.16 -14.43 20.07
CA ARG A 175 -8.70 -14.51 20.21
C ARG A 175 -7.99 -13.81 19.07
N ILE A 176 -6.99 -12.99 19.39
CA ILE A 176 -6.04 -12.39 18.45
C ILE A 176 -4.63 -12.88 18.74
N THR A 177 -3.86 -13.22 17.70
CA THR A 177 -2.42 -13.51 17.85
C THR A 177 -1.62 -12.21 17.89
N LEU A 178 -0.72 -12.07 18.86
CA LEU A 178 0.05 -10.82 19.06
C LEU A 178 1.39 -10.79 18.31
N LEU A 179 1.79 -11.91 17.71
CA LEU A 179 3.10 -12.02 17.08
C LEU A 179 3.03 -12.53 15.65
N TRP A 180 2.24 -13.59 15.40
CA TRP A 180 2.22 -14.22 14.08
C TRP A 180 1.59 -13.33 13.02
N THR A 181 0.32 -12.98 13.18
CA THR A 181 -0.43 -12.13 12.22
C THR A 181 0.20 -10.75 12.11
N ILE A 182 0.47 -10.13 13.26
CA ILE A 182 1.06 -8.80 13.31
C ILE A 182 2.47 -8.79 12.73
N GLY A 183 3.27 -9.82 13.00
CA GLY A 183 4.61 -9.96 12.46
C GLY A 183 4.60 -10.08 10.93
N ILE A 184 3.66 -10.85 10.37
CA ILE A 184 3.46 -10.93 8.92
C ILE A 184 3.07 -9.56 8.35
N MET A 185 2.11 -8.88 8.97
CA MET A 185 1.64 -7.55 8.52
C MET A 185 2.69 -6.44 8.68
N CYS A 186 3.60 -6.57 9.64
CA CYS A 186 4.75 -5.68 9.78
C CYS A 186 5.87 -5.99 8.79
N THR A 187 6.07 -7.25 8.41
CA THR A 187 7.23 -7.65 7.60
C THR A 187 6.92 -7.63 6.11
N TRP A 188 5.84 -8.29 5.71
CA TRP A 188 5.56 -8.62 4.31
C TRP A 188 5.24 -7.40 3.44
N PRO A 189 4.33 -6.48 3.83
CA PRO A 189 4.06 -5.27 3.05
C PRO A 189 5.28 -4.36 2.91
N ASN A 190 6.11 -4.27 3.96
CA ASN A 190 7.34 -3.46 3.93
C ASN A 190 8.41 -4.10 3.04
N LEU A 191 8.51 -5.42 3.03
CA LEU A 191 9.38 -6.16 2.13
C LEU A 191 8.94 -5.97 0.68
N ILE A 192 7.64 -6.11 0.37
CA ILE A 192 7.10 -5.83 -0.97
C ILE A 192 7.38 -4.39 -1.39
N ALA A 193 7.15 -3.42 -0.51
CA ALA A 193 7.43 -2.01 -0.79
C ALA A 193 8.93 -1.76 -1.07
N TYR A 194 9.84 -2.45 -0.38
CA TYR A 194 11.27 -2.36 -0.65
C TYR A 194 11.67 -2.98 -1.99
N TRP A 195 11.13 -4.16 -2.31
CA TRP A 195 11.48 -4.92 -3.51
C TRP A 195 10.81 -4.37 -4.78
N ALA A 196 9.50 -4.17 -4.73
CA ALA A 196 8.64 -3.81 -5.85
C ALA A 196 8.18 -2.34 -5.85
N GLY A 197 8.66 -1.55 -4.87
CA GLY A 197 8.31 -0.13 -4.76
C GLY A 197 8.66 0.70 -5.98
N LYS A 198 8.21 1.97 -5.97
CA LYS A 198 8.34 2.89 -7.10
C LYS A 198 9.78 2.90 -7.62
N PRO A 199 10.01 2.54 -8.90
CA PRO A 199 11.36 2.54 -9.45
C PRO A 199 11.94 3.96 -9.45
N PRO A 200 13.25 4.11 -9.24
CA PRO A 200 13.92 5.40 -9.39
C PRO A 200 13.61 6.02 -10.75
N ILE A 201 13.58 7.35 -10.83
CA ILE A 201 13.19 8.11 -12.05
C ILE A 201 13.95 7.65 -13.30
N ARG A 202 15.18 7.14 -13.14
CA ARG A 202 16.06 6.68 -14.22
C ARG A 202 16.53 5.22 -14.07
N GLY A 203 15.89 4.41 -13.23
CA GLY A 203 16.37 3.06 -12.94
C GLY A 203 15.27 2.05 -12.70
N LEU A 204 15.69 0.80 -12.53
CA LEU A 204 14.85 -0.33 -12.13
C LEU A 204 14.74 -0.38 -10.60
N ASN A 205 13.62 -0.85 -10.06
CA ASN A 205 13.49 -1.20 -8.65
C ASN A 205 14.29 -2.48 -8.33
N HIS A 206 14.36 -2.88 -7.05
CA HIS A 206 15.20 -4.00 -6.63
C HIS A 206 14.76 -5.33 -7.28
N PHE A 207 13.45 -5.55 -7.40
CA PHE A 207 12.90 -6.74 -8.04
C PHE A 207 13.20 -6.80 -9.55
N GLU A 208 12.97 -5.69 -10.26
CA GLU A 208 13.27 -5.57 -11.69
C GLU A 208 14.77 -5.80 -11.98
N ARG A 209 15.67 -5.29 -11.12
CA ARG A 209 17.12 -5.56 -11.21
C ARG A 209 17.45 -7.02 -10.97
N PHE A 210 16.83 -7.62 -9.97
CA PHE A 210 17.03 -9.03 -9.62
C PHE A 210 16.61 -9.95 -10.78
N CYS A 211 15.47 -9.66 -11.40
CA CYS A 211 14.98 -10.36 -12.60
C CYS A 211 15.70 -9.96 -13.89
N ARG A 212 16.71 -9.08 -13.83
CA ARG A 212 17.48 -8.58 -14.99
C ARG A 212 16.60 -8.03 -16.11
N LEU A 213 15.52 -7.34 -15.75
CA LEU A 213 14.61 -6.75 -16.72
C LEU A 213 15.25 -5.54 -17.40
N ASP A 214 15.15 -5.45 -18.71
CA ASP A 214 15.58 -4.26 -19.46
C ASP A 214 14.42 -3.28 -19.64
N ARG A 215 14.69 -1.99 -19.43
CA ARG A 215 13.70 -0.94 -19.68
C ARG A 215 13.85 -0.39 -21.08
N PHE A 216 12.91 -0.71 -21.95
CA PHE A 216 12.78 -0.05 -23.25
C PHE A 216 12.12 1.32 -23.07
N THR A 217 12.86 2.29 -22.54
CA THR A 217 12.44 3.69 -22.61
C THR A 217 12.91 4.26 -23.93
N VAL A 218 11.97 4.72 -24.77
CA VAL A 218 12.30 5.49 -25.99
C VAL A 218 13.29 6.59 -25.58
N PRO A 219 14.50 6.63 -26.18
CA PRO A 219 15.45 7.70 -25.90
C PRO A 219 14.73 9.01 -26.16
N LYS A 220 14.68 9.90 -25.16
CA LYS A 220 14.18 11.25 -25.39
C LYS A 220 15.08 11.83 -26.47
N ALA A 221 14.53 12.06 -27.67
CA ALA A 221 15.27 12.65 -28.77
C ALA A 221 15.97 13.88 -28.21
N SER A 222 17.30 13.90 -28.31
CA SER A 222 18.02 15.13 -28.03
C SER A 222 17.35 16.19 -28.89
N SER A 223 16.80 17.23 -28.28
CA SER A 223 16.42 18.41 -29.04
C SER A 223 17.74 18.94 -29.59
N ARG A 224 18.13 18.45 -30.77
CA ARG A 224 19.22 18.99 -31.56
C ARG A 224 18.83 20.44 -31.73
N ARG A 225 19.52 21.31 -31.02
CA ARG A 225 19.34 22.75 -31.08
C ARG A 225 19.66 23.11 -32.53
N SER A 226 18.63 23.24 -33.35
CA SER A 226 18.75 23.77 -34.70
C SER A 226 19.26 25.20 -34.56
N GLY A 227 20.54 25.37 -34.86
CA GLY A 227 21.25 26.62 -34.74
C GLY A 227 22.62 26.55 -35.41
N ASP A 228 22.74 25.81 -36.51
CA ASP A 228 23.79 26.08 -37.49
C ASP A 228 23.36 27.31 -38.29
N ARG A 229 23.86 28.47 -37.86
CA ARG A 229 24.12 29.57 -38.77
C ARG A 229 25.58 29.97 -38.56
N ALA A 230 26.38 29.60 -39.53
CA ALA A 230 27.78 29.97 -39.63
C ALA A 230 27.95 31.49 -39.80
N GLU A 231 29.16 31.94 -39.47
CA GLU A 231 29.81 33.27 -39.65
C GLU A 231 30.02 34.03 -38.33
N VAL A 232 31.20 34.58 -37.97
CA VAL A 232 32.55 34.71 -38.56
C VAL A 232 33.48 35.05 -37.38
N GLY A 233 34.68 34.47 -37.33
CA GLY A 233 35.92 35.02 -36.75
C GLY A 233 35.98 35.39 -35.26
N THR A 234 36.85 34.70 -34.49
CA THR A 234 37.97 35.26 -33.68
C THR A 234 38.62 34.13 -32.88
N LEU A 235 39.95 34.07 -32.87
CA LEU A 235 40.77 33.10 -32.12
C LEU A 235 40.36 32.98 -30.63
N ALA A 236 40.11 31.76 -30.17
CA ALA A 236 40.05 31.46 -28.73
C ALA A 236 40.62 30.06 -28.42
N VAL A 237 41.55 30.07 -27.48
CA VAL A 237 42.32 28.96 -26.91
C VAL A 237 41.44 27.75 -26.57
N ALA A 238 41.89 26.56 -26.99
CA ALA A 238 41.29 25.28 -26.63
C ALA A 238 41.36 25.06 -25.11
N THR A 239 40.32 25.50 -24.39
CA THR A 239 40.10 25.11 -23.00
C THR A 239 39.42 23.75 -23.00
N LYS A 240 40.17 22.74 -22.56
CA LYS A 240 39.67 21.39 -22.27
C LYS A 240 38.51 21.54 -21.28
N HIS A 241 37.26 21.42 -21.76
CA HIS A 241 36.09 21.39 -20.89
C HIS A 241 36.28 20.25 -19.90
N SER A 242 36.56 20.60 -18.64
CA SER A 242 36.49 19.66 -17.53
C SER A 242 35.08 19.09 -17.54
N ARG A 243 34.95 17.78 -17.82
CA ARG A 243 33.68 17.07 -17.71
C ARG A 243 33.24 17.20 -16.26
N LEU A 244 32.24 18.06 -16.01
CA LEU A 244 31.57 18.12 -14.73
C LEU A 244 31.08 16.72 -14.39
N THR A 245 31.36 16.29 -13.16
CA THR A 245 30.78 15.04 -12.68
C THR A 245 29.26 15.23 -12.60
N LYS A 246 28.48 14.17 -12.87
CA LYS A 246 27.00 14.22 -12.84
C LYS A 246 26.44 14.72 -11.50
N GLN A 247 27.25 14.70 -10.46
CA GLN A 247 26.93 15.21 -9.14
C GLN A 247 27.01 16.74 -9.08
N GLN A 248 28.02 17.36 -9.70
CA GLN A 248 28.11 18.82 -9.81
C GLN A 248 27.00 19.42 -10.67
N GLU A 249 26.59 18.74 -11.76
CA GLU A 249 25.41 19.16 -12.54
C GLU A 249 24.10 19.10 -11.74
N PHE A 250 24.00 18.16 -10.79
CA PHE A 250 22.85 18.02 -9.90
C PHE A 250 22.84 19.11 -8.83
N ASP A 251 23.99 19.43 -8.25
CA ASP A 251 24.12 20.47 -7.23
C ASP A 251 23.85 21.88 -7.79
N ASP A 252 24.31 22.20 -9.01
CA ASP A 252 24.04 23.48 -9.67
C ASP A 252 22.55 23.70 -10.01
N CYS A 253 21.82 22.60 -10.23
CA CYS A 253 20.36 22.63 -10.45
C CYS A 253 19.57 22.91 -9.16
N LEU A 254 20.17 22.67 -7.98
CA LEU A 254 19.52 22.94 -6.68
C LEU A 254 19.69 24.40 -6.24
N THR A 255 20.72 25.10 -6.73
CA THR A 255 21.04 26.48 -6.32
C THR A 255 20.41 27.57 -7.18
N THR A 256 19.83 27.26 -8.35
CA THR A 256 19.23 28.27 -9.23
C THR A 256 17.71 28.13 -9.36
N ARG A 257 16.97 28.73 -8.41
CA ARG A 257 15.68 29.41 -8.67
C ARG A 257 15.20 30.19 -7.44
N SER A 258 15.52 31.48 -7.43
CA SER A 258 14.56 32.53 -7.07
C SER A 258 14.49 33.51 -8.24
N PRO A 259 13.37 33.60 -8.96
CA PRO A 259 13.04 34.75 -9.79
C PRO A 259 11.88 35.50 -9.13
N PHE A 260 12.04 36.79 -8.81
CA PHE A 260 11.10 37.87 -9.17
C PHE A 260 11.50 39.24 -8.60
N ARG A 261 11.59 40.22 -9.53
CA ARG A 261 11.32 41.68 -9.50
C ARG A 261 11.95 42.57 -8.39
N GLY A 262 12.40 43.79 -8.69
CA GLY A 262 12.22 44.62 -9.89
C GLY A 262 13.04 45.91 -9.86
N SER A 263 13.03 46.59 -11.01
CA SER A 263 13.66 47.86 -11.37
C SER A 263 13.22 49.07 -10.55
N ALA A 264 14.11 50.06 -10.35
CA ALA A 264 13.88 51.44 -10.80
C ALA A 264 15.17 52.27 -10.71
N SER A 265 15.40 53.04 -11.76
CA SER A 265 16.38 54.10 -11.92
C SER A 265 16.03 55.35 -11.10
N SER A 266 17.03 55.93 -10.44
CA SER A 266 17.38 57.36 -10.45
C SER A 266 18.73 57.53 -9.80
#